data_AF-A0A2P6AQN2-F1
#
_entry.id   AF-A0A2P6AQN2-F1
#
_cell.length_a   1.000
_cell.length_b   1.000
_cell.length_c   1.000
_cell.angle_alpha   90.00
_cell.angle_beta   90.00
_cell.angle_gamma   90.00
#
_symmetry.space_group_name_H-M   'P 1'
#
loop_
_entity.id
_entity.type
_entity.pdbx_description
1 polymer ?
#
loop_
_entity_poly.entity_id
_entity_poly.type
_entity_poly.pdbx_seq_one_letter_code
_entity_poly.pdbx_strand_id
1 'polypeptide(L)'
;MPWLQHILLAVCGQAMPTRVISAGGSVTWAPLTQAAALAWWHHLLDAWADGQCQALPFEADTAFAAAAAWREADAPEVRVTRMQAAATPVYDGAPGGRFPAAARAPLGWLWPDAEALMADGRFLRLSEQLFLPIVQATLAGGGEGGGAASDREGPA
;
A
#
# COMPACT_ATOMS: atom_id res chain seq x y z
N MET A 1 -0.12 -12.45 4.12
CA MET A 1 0.25 -11.37 3.18
C MET A 1 0.78 -11.98 1.88
N PRO A 2 -0.05 -12.11 0.83
CA PRO A 2 0.34 -12.76 -0.43
C PRO A 2 1.51 -12.07 -1.16
N TRP A 3 1.64 -10.74 -1.03
CA TRP A 3 2.72 -9.98 -1.67
C TRP A 3 4.11 -10.42 -1.21
N LEU A 4 4.28 -10.63 0.10
CA LEU A 4 5.55 -11.09 0.67
C LEU A 4 5.96 -12.46 0.11
N GLN A 5 5.00 -13.37 -0.04
CA GLN A 5 5.23 -14.70 -0.63
C GLN A 5 5.63 -14.58 -2.11
N HIS A 6 4.95 -13.72 -2.86
CA HIS A 6 5.29 -13.43 -4.26
C HIS A 6 6.73 -12.92 -4.43
N ILE A 7 7.16 -12.00 -3.54
CA ILE A 7 8.54 -11.50 -3.50
C ILE A 7 9.53 -12.61 -3.16
N LEU A 8 9.28 -13.39 -2.10
CA LEU A 8 10.20 -14.44 -1.66
C LEU A 8 10.41 -15.52 -2.73
N LEU A 9 9.36 -15.88 -3.48
CA LEU A 9 9.48 -16.79 -4.62
C LEU A 9 10.43 -16.22 -5.69
N ALA A 10 10.25 -14.95 -6.05
CA ALA A 10 11.11 -14.29 -7.02
C ALA A 10 12.57 -14.12 -6.51
N VAL A 11 12.78 -13.83 -5.22
CA VAL A 11 14.11 -13.79 -4.58
C VAL A 11 14.80 -15.16 -4.67
N CYS A 12 14.06 -16.25 -4.51
CA CYS A 12 14.55 -17.61 -4.70
C CYS A 12 14.72 -18.02 -6.18
N GLY A 13 14.59 -17.08 -7.12
CA GLY A 13 14.73 -17.32 -8.56
C GLY A 13 13.51 -17.95 -9.23
N GLN A 14 12.37 -18.05 -8.52
CA GLN A 14 11.13 -18.61 -9.04
C GLN A 14 10.20 -17.49 -9.54
N ALA A 15 10.39 -17.08 -10.79
CA ALA A 15 9.53 -16.10 -11.44
C ALA A 15 8.20 -16.74 -11.85
N MET A 16 7.14 -16.53 -11.07
CA MET A 16 5.81 -17.07 -11.36
C MET A 16 4.71 -16.03 -11.13
N PRO A 17 3.61 -16.09 -11.92
CA PRO A 17 2.46 -15.25 -11.66
C PRO A 17 1.82 -15.66 -10.32
N THR A 18 1.22 -14.71 -9.62
CA THR A 18 0.53 -14.98 -8.35
C THR A 18 -0.85 -14.36 -8.40
N ARG A 19 -1.89 -15.20 -8.25
CA ARG A 19 -3.28 -14.75 -8.17
C ARG A 19 -3.73 -14.71 -6.73
N VAL A 20 -4.20 -13.56 -6.28
CA VAL A 20 -4.80 -13.36 -4.96
C VAL A 20 -6.31 -13.29 -5.13
N ILE A 21 -7.03 -14.10 -4.37
CA ILE A 21 -8.49 -14.20 -4.42
C ILE A 21 -9.05 -13.69 -3.09
N SER A 22 -10.07 -12.84 -3.16
CA SER A 22 -10.79 -12.29 -2.01
C SER A 22 -12.29 -12.31 -2.27
N ALA A 23 -13.10 -12.04 -1.24
CA ALA A 23 -14.55 -11.88 -1.41
C ALA A 23 -14.91 -10.74 -2.38
N GLY A 24 -14.05 -9.74 -2.55
CA GLY A 24 -14.28 -8.59 -3.43
C GLY A 24 -13.78 -8.78 -4.87
N GLY A 25 -13.27 -9.96 -5.22
CA GLY A 25 -12.68 -10.25 -6.53
C GLY A 25 -11.25 -10.78 -6.43
N SER A 26 -10.58 -10.89 -7.57
CA SER A 26 -9.20 -11.37 -7.65
C SER A 26 -8.27 -10.40 -8.35
N VAL A 27 -6.99 -10.42 -7.97
CA VAL A 27 -5.90 -9.70 -8.65
C VAL A 27 -4.83 -10.70 -9.06
N THR A 28 -4.28 -10.57 -10.27
CA THR A 28 -3.17 -11.40 -10.75
C THR A 28 -1.92 -10.55 -10.90
N TRP A 29 -0.88 -10.83 -10.13
CA TRP A 29 0.42 -10.19 -10.32
C TRP A 29 1.26 -10.96 -11.33
N ALA A 30 1.89 -10.23 -12.25
CA ALA A 30 2.84 -10.78 -13.20
C ALA A 30 4.10 -11.31 -12.48
N PRO A 31 4.85 -12.25 -13.09
CA PRO A 31 6.14 -12.68 -12.55
C PRO A 31 7.09 -11.49 -12.33
N LEU A 32 7.69 -11.40 -11.14
CA LEU A 32 8.74 -10.44 -10.86
C LEU A 32 10.11 -11.00 -11.25
N THR A 33 11.00 -10.12 -11.71
CA THR A 33 12.40 -10.47 -11.86
C THR A 33 13.05 -10.60 -10.49
N GLN A 34 14.03 -11.49 -10.35
CA GLN A 34 14.78 -11.65 -9.10
C GLN A 34 15.43 -10.33 -8.66
N ALA A 35 15.93 -9.53 -9.61
CA ALA A 35 16.53 -8.23 -9.33
C ALA A 35 15.53 -7.24 -8.71
N ALA A 36 14.32 -7.12 -9.28
CA ALA A 36 13.28 -6.25 -8.74
C ALA A 36 12.80 -6.72 -7.35
N ALA A 37 12.65 -8.05 -7.19
CA ALA A 37 12.26 -8.64 -5.91
C ALA A 37 13.31 -8.42 -4.82
N LEU A 38 14.61 -8.57 -5.16
CA LEU A 38 15.70 -8.25 -4.25
C LEU A 38 15.72 -6.77 -3.88
N ALA A 39 15.57 -5.85 -4.84
CA ALA A 39 15.56 -4.42 -4.54
C ALA A 39 14.47 -4.06 -3.53
N TRP A 40 13.24 -4.54 -3.75
CA TRP A 40 12.14 -4.35 -2.80
C TRP A 40 12.40 -5.02 -1.44
N TRP A 41 12.97 -6.24 -1.44
CA TRP A 41 13.30 -6.97 -0.22
C TRP A 41 14.31 -6.23 0.65
N HIS A 42 15.34 -5.61 0.05
CA HIS A 42 16.28 -4.79 0.80
C HIS A 42 15.60 -3.56 1.41
N HIS A 43 14.75 -2.85 0.65
CA HIS A 43 13.96 -1.74 1.22
C HIS A 43 13.09 -2.17 2.40
N LEU A 44 12.47 -3.35 2.35
CA LEU A 44 11.70 -3.88 3.47
C LEU A 44 12.60 -4.15 4.69
N LEU A 45 13.75 -4.79 4.49
CA LEU A 45 14.69 -5.09 5.57
C LEU A 45 15.27 -3.82 6.21
N ASP A 46 15.62 -2.83 5.39
CA ASP A 46 16.12 -1.53 5.86
C ASP A 46 15.05 -0.81 6.69
N ALA A 47 13.81 -0.74 6.20
CA ALA A 47 12.70 -0.15 6.94
C ALA A 47 12.37 -0.90 8.23
N TRP A 48 12.47 -2.23 8.21
CA TRP A 48 12.30 -3.05 9.41
C TRP A 48 13.41 -2.79 10.43
N ALA A 49 14.68 -2.78 10.01
CA ALA A 49 15.82 -2.49 10.88
C ALA A 49 15.71 -1.09 11.50
N ASP A 50 15.32 -0.09 10.71
CA ASP A 50 15.05 1.27 11.20
C ASP A 50 13.93 1.29 12.25
N GLY A 51 12.84 0.55 11.99
CA GLY A 51 11.71 0.42 12.91
C GLY A 51 12.05 -0.28 14.23
N GLN A 52 13.11 -1.10 14.25
CA GLN A 52 13.61 -1.73 15.48
C GLN A 52 14.44 -0.76 16.33
N CYS A 53 15.03 0.27 15.74
CA CYS A 53 15.85 1.27 16.42
C CYS A 53 15.03 2.48 16.90
N GLN A 54 14.01 2.86 16.14
CA GLN A 54 13.17 4.03 16.41
C GLN A 54 11.76 3.78 15.88
N ALA A 55 10.78 4.49 16.42
CA ALA A 55 9.43 4.41 15.89
C ALA A 55 9.41 4.83 14.40
N LEU A 56 8.76 4.00 13.58
CA LEU A 56 8.63 4.24 12.15
C LEU A 56 7.35 5.06 11.90
N PRO A 57 7.42 6.24 11.22
CA PRO A 57 6.24 7.02 10.85
C PRO A 57 5.51 6.29 9.73
N PHE A 58 4.74 5.27 10.08
CA PHE A 58 4.19 4.34 9.11
C PHE A 58 2.86 3.74 9.54
N GLU A 59 1.87 3.91 8.68
CA GLU A 59 0.59 3.20 8.75
C GLU A 59 0.21 2.72 7.35
N ALA A 60 -0.20 1.46 7.25
CA ALA A 60 -0.26 0.73 5.98
C ALA A 60 -1.37 1.24 5.06
N ASP A 61 -2.56 1.53 5.58
CA ASP A 61 -3.68 2.01 4.76
C ASP A 61 -3.41 3.42 4.23
N THR A 62 -2.85 4.28 5.09
CA THR A 62 -2.40 5.63 4.73
C THR A 62 -1.29 5.57 3.67
N ALA A 63 -0.31 4.68 3.84
CA ALA A 63 0.79 4.51 2.89
C ALA A 63 0.31 3.97 1.54
N PHE A 64 -0.64 3.04 1.56
CA PHE A 64 -1.29 2.54 0.35
C PHE A 64 -2.01 3.67 -0.40
N ALA A 65 -2.78 4.52 0.30
CA ALA A 65 -3.46 5.65 -0.29
C ALA A 65 -2.49 6.66 -0.91
N ALA A 66 -1.39 6.97 -0.23
CA ALA A 66 -0.31 7.82 -0.75
C ALA A 66 0.29 7.23 -2.04
N ALA A 67 0.69 5.95 -2.01
CA ALA A 67 1.30 5.26 -3.14
C ALA A 67 0.33 5.12 -4.33
N ALA A 68 -0.97 4.93 -4.10
CA ALA A 68 -1.99 4.88 -5.14
C ALA A 68 -2.16 6.21 -5.90
N ALA A 69 -1.82 7.33 -5.26
CA ALA A 69 -1.89 8.65 -5.85
C ALA A 69 -0.60 9.03 -6.62
N TRP A 70 0.49 8.29 -6.45
CA TRP A 70 1.76 8.54 -7.12
C TRP A 70 1.65 8.34 -8.65
N ARG A 71 2.31 9.22 -9.42
CA ARG A 71 2.41 9.13 -10.88
C ARG A 71 3.81 9.52 -11.33
N GLU A 72 4.43 8.71 -12.19
CA GLU A 72 5.78 8.98 -12.70
C GLU A 72 5.87 10.30 -13.46
N ALA A 73 4.84 10.63 -14.25
CA ALA A 73 4.81 11.81 -15.11
C ALA A 73 4.72 13.15 -14.36
N ASP A 74 4.37 13.14 -13.07
CA ASP A 74 4.26 14.35 -12.27
C ASP A 74 5.66 14.83 -11.83
N ALA A 75 5.86 16.16 -11.79
CA ALA A 75 7.06 16.75 -11.20
C ALA A 75 7.21 16.36 -9.72
N PRO A 76 8.43 16.29 -9.16
CA PRO A 76 8.66 15.82 -7.79
C PRO A 76 7.80 16.52 -6.73
N GLU A 77 7.63 17.84 -6.83
CA GLU A 77 6.84 18.63 -5.89
C GLU A 77 5.35 18.28 -6.01
N VAL A 78 4.86 18.11 -7.23
CA VAL A 78 3.48 17.70 -7.51
C VAL A 78 3.21 16.29 -7.00
N ARG A 79 4.17 15.37 -7.13
CA ARG A 79 4.07 14.01 -6.56
C ARG A 79 3.90 14.06 -5.06
N VAL A 80 4.76 14.81 -4.36
CA VAL A 80 4.69 14.97 -2.90
C VAL A 80 3.33 15.53 -2.49
N THR A 81 2.88 16.64 -3.09
CA THR A 81 1.59 17.25 -2.76
C THR A 81 0.43 16.29 -2.98
N ARG A 82 0.43 15.54 -4.08
CA ARG A 82 -0.65 14.58 -4.37
C ARG A 82 -0.66 13.42 -3.40
N MET A 83 0.50 12.85 -3.07
CA MET A 83 0.61 11.78 -2.09
C MET A 83 0.11 12.24 -0.71
N GLN A 84 0.50 13.44 -0.27
CA GLN A 84 0.03 14.04 0.98
C GLN A 84 -1.48 14.24 0.98
N ALA A 85 -2.05 14.77 -0.10
CA ALA A 85 -3.48 15.00 -0.24
C ALA A 85 -4.30 13.70 -0.16
N ALA A 86 -3.75 12.59 -0.68
CA ALA A 86 -4.39 11.27 -0.59
C ALA A 86 -4.24 10.62 0.79
N ALA A 87 -3.11 10.82 1.48
CA ALA A 87 -2.82 10.27 2.80
C ALA A 87 -3.63 10.93 3.92
N THR A 88 -3.72 12.26 3.91
CA THR A 88 -4.32 13.08 4.98
C THR A 88 -5.71 12.59 5.43
N PRO A 89 -6.72 12.41 4.53
CA PRO A 89 -8.05 11.98 4.96
C PRO A 89 -8.09 10.54 5.50
N VAL A 90 -7.12 9.69 5.13
CA VAL A 90 -7.00 8.32 5.66
C VAL A 90 -6.39 8.35 7.06
N TYR A 91 -5.37 9.20 7.25
CA TYR A 91 -4.67 9.27 8.52
C TYR A 91 -5.50 9.95 9.61
N ASP A 92 -5.98 11.17 9.34
CA ASP A 92 -6.73 11.98 10.31
C ASP A 92 -8.18 11.50 10.46
N GLY A 93 -8.68 10.77 9.46
CA GLY A 93 -10.06 10.31 9.38
C GLY A 93 -10.97 11.33 8.70
N ALA A 94 -11.51 10.95 7.55
CA ALA A 94 -12.54 11.71 6.87
C ALA A 94 -13.95 11.41 7.42
N PRO A 95 -14.86 12.42 7.47
CA PRO A 95 -16.27 12.18 7.76
C PRO A 95 -16.86 11.15 6.79
N GLY A 96 -17.45 10.07 7.32
CA GLY A 96 -18.00 8.99 6.49
C GLY A 96 -16.94 8.07 5.85
N GLY A 97 -15.68 8.15 6.30
CA GLY A 97 -14.61 7.29 5.84
C GLY A 97 -14.89 5.80 6.10
N ARG A 98 -14.39 4.94 5.20
CA ARG A 98 -14.56 3.47 5.29
C ARG A 98 -13.89 2.87 6.53
N PHE A 99 -12.87 3.52 7.05
CA PHE A 99 -12.09 3.09 8.20
C PHE A 99 -11.96 4.22 9.23
N PRO A 100 -11.82 3.91 10.53
CA PRO A 100 -11.54 4.94 11.53
C PRO A 100 -10.16 5.55 11.31
N ALA A 101 -9.96 6.79 11.78
CA ALA A 101 -8.68 7.49 11.70
C ALA A 101 -7.50 6.61 12.16
N ALA A 102 -6.40 6.65 11.42
CA ALA A 102 -5.15 6.00 11.78
C ALA A 102 -4.43 6.74 12.93
N ALA A 103 -4.69 8.04 13.10
CA ALA A 103 -4.24 8.89 14.20
C ALA A 103 -4.85 8.49 15.57
N ARG A 104 -4.67 7.24 15.96
CA ARG A 104 -5.09 6.65 17.23
C ARG A 104 -3.90 6.03 17.93
N ALA A 105 -4.00 5.77 19.23
CA ALA A 105 -2.92 5.11 19.96
C ALA A 105 -2.57 3.74 19.34
N PRO A 106 -1.27 3.37 19.25
CA PRO A 106 -0.11 4.14 19.73
C PRO A 106 0.44 5.17 18.74
N LEU A 107 0.07 5.13 17.45
CA LEU A 107 0.56 6.04 16.40
C LEU A 107 0.30 7.52 16.75
N GLY A 108 -0.93 7.83 17.18
CA GLY A 108 -1.34 9.18 17.56
C GLY A 108 -0.60 9.79 18.76
N TRP A 109 0.15 8.99 19.54
CA TRP A 109 1.00 9.53 20.61
C TRP A 109 2.29 10.16 20.08
N LEU A 110 2.78 9.67 18.93
CA LEU A 110 4.02 10.13 18.31
C LEU A 110 3.73 11.10 17.14
N TRP A 111 2.66 10.83 16.40
CA TRP A 111 2.23 11.61 15.24
C TRP A 111 0.72 11.90 15.35
N PRO A 112 0.34 13.01 16.01
CA PRO A 112 -1.06 13.31 16.32
C PRO A 112 -1.93 13.57 15.09
N ASP A 113 -1.33 14.00 13.98
CA ASP A 113 -2.00 14.31 12.73
C ASP A 113 -1.11 13.96 11.52
N ALA A 114 -1.71 14.07 10.33
CA ALA A 114 -1.08 13.76 9.06
C ALA A 114 0.13 14.68 8.78
N GLU A 115 0.06 15.94 9.22
CA GLU A 115 1.17 16.89 9.10
C GLU A 115 2.38 16.40 9.88
N ALA A 116 2.20 16.03 11.15
CA ALA A 116 3.27 15.48 11.99
C ALA A 116 3.84 14.19 11.43
N LEU A 117 3.00 13.27 10.92
CA LEU A 117 3.44 12.02 10.29
C LEU A 117 4.33 12.27 9.07
N MET A 118 4.03 13.31 8.28
CA MET A 118 4.68 13.56 6.99
C MET A 118 5.76 14.64 7.05
N ALA A 119 5.97 15.29 8.19
CA ALA A 119 6.86 16.44 8.36
C ALA A 119 8.30 16.19 7.90
N ASP A 120 8.84 15.00 8.15
CA ASP A 120 10.22 14.63 7.79
C ASP A 120 10.35 13.93 6.41
N GLY A 121 9.21 13.76 5.73
CA GLY A 121 9.10 13.07 4.45
C GLY A 121 9.43 11.57 4.49
N ARG A 122 9.77 10.97 5.65
CA ARG A 122 10.07 9.54 5.77
C ARG A 122 8.85 8.71 5.41
N PHE A 123 7.68 9.11 5.88
CA PHE A 123 6.42 8.44 5.55
C PHE A 123 6.21 8.33 4.04
N LEU A 124 6.41 9.42 3.30
CA LEU A 124 6.22 9.44 1.84
C LEU A 124 7.24 8.56 1.13
N ARG A 125 8.51 8.62 1.55
CA ARG A 125 9.57 7.75 0.99
C ARG A 125 9.28 6.27 1.24
N LEU A 126 8.85 5.91 2.45
CA LEU A 126 8.48 4.53 2.79
C LEU A 126 7.27 4.07 1.98
N SER A 127 6.27 4.94 1.80
CA SER A 127 5.09 4.66 0.98
C SER A 127 5.48 4.38 -0.47
N GLU A 128 6.37 5.20 -1.04
CA GLU A 128 6.90 4.98 -2.38
C GLU A 128 7.71 3.68 -2.48
N GLN A 129 8.67 3.44 -1.59
CA GLN A 129 9.56 2.28 -1.67
C GLN A 129 8.82 0.95 -1.42
N LEU A 130 7.93 0.91 -0.43
CA LEU A 130 7.32 -0.33 0.03
C LEU A 130 5.98 -0.62 -0.64
N PHE A 131 5.16 0.41 -0.92
CA PHE A 131 3.78 0.23 -1.37
C PHE A 131 3.59 0.52 -2.86
N LEU A 132 4.38 1.41 -3.47
CA LEU A 132 4.23 1.69 -4.91
C LEU A 132 4.36 0.42 -5.77
N PRO A 133 5.32 -0.51 -5.53
CA PRO A 133 5.42 -1.72 -6.34
C PRO A 133 4.19 -2.63 -6.22
N ILE A 134 3.57 -2.68 -5.03
CA ILE A 134 2.33 -3.43 -4.78
C ILE A 134 1.18 -2.82 -5.57
N VAL A 135 1.03 -1.49 -5.50
CA VAL A 135 -0.01 -0.73 -6.20
C VAL A 135 0.14 -0.90 -7.70
N GLN A 136 1.34 -0.72 -8.24
CA GLN A 136 1.61 -0.85 -9.67
C GLN A 136 1.33 -2.27 -10.17
N ALA A 137 1.80 -3.29 -9.45
CA ALA A 137 1.50 -4.68 -9.79
C ALA A 137 -0.01 -4.98 -9.75
N THR A 138 -0.72 -4.40 -8.78
CA THR A 138 -2.17 -4.57 -8.63
C THR A 138 -2.96 -3.89 -9.75
N LEU A 139 -2.58 -2.67 -10.14
CA LEU A 139 -3.21 -1.94 -11.24
C LEU A 139 -2.91 -2.57 -12.60
N ALA A 140 -1.70 -3.08 -12.81
CA ALA A 140 -1.33 -3.79 -14.03
C ALA A 140 -2.01 -5.16 -14.15
N GLY A 141 -2.32 -5.79 -13.02
CA GLY A 141 -2.81 -7.16 -12.93
C GLY A 141 -4.26 -7.40 -13.36
N GLY A 142 -5.06 -6.34 -13.52
CA GLY A 142 -6.48 -6.42 -13.90
C GLY A 142 -7.35 -7.14 -12.87
N GLY A 143 -8.25 -6.42 -12.21
CA GLY A 143 -9.19 -7.02 -11.26
C GLY A 143 -10.39 -7.65 -11.97
N GLU A 144 -10.55 -8.97 -11.88
CA GLU A 144 -11.84 -9.60 -12.19
C GLU A 144 -12.74 -9.41 -10.95
N GLY A 145 -13.58 -8.37 -11.00
CA GLY A 145 -14.57 -8.10 -9.97
C GLY A 145 -15.63 -9.20 -9.95
N GLY A 146 -15.74 -9.89 -8.82
CA GLY A 146 -16.81 -10.84 -8.57
C GLY A 146 -18.14 -10.12 -8.45
N GLY A 147 -18.83 -9.91 -9.57
CA GLY A 147 -20.26 -9.64 -9.55
C GLY A 147 -20.97 -10.88 -9.01
N ALA A 148 -21.44 -10.81 -7.76
CA ALA A 148 -22.29 -11.85 -7.20
C ALA A 148 -23.52 -11.22 -6.51
N ALA A 149 -24.69 -11.78 -6.91
CA ALA A 149 -26.00 -11.74 -6.29
C ALA A 149 -26.96 -10.57 -6.63
N SER A 150 -27.43 -10.53 -7.89
CA SER A 150 -28.87 -10.34 -8.14
C SER A 150 -29.49 -11.72 -8.39
N ASP A 151 -29.68 -12.48 -7.32
CA ASP A 151 -30.69 -13.54 -7.25
C ASP A 151 -31.31 -13.49 -5.86
N ARG A 152 -32.51 -12.92 -5.80
CA ARG A 152 -33.52 -13.29 -4.82
C ARG A 152 -34.79 -13.62 -5.61
N GLU A 153 -34.97 -14.90 -5.88
CA GLU A 153 -36.24 -15.48 -6.28
C GLU A 153 -37.19 -15.60 -5.07
N GLY A 154 -38.43 -15.12 -5.28
CA GLY A 154 -39.70 -15.71 -4.80
C GLY A 154 -40.28 -15.27 -3.45
N PRO A 155 -41.58 -15.50 -3.15
CA PRO A 155 -42.67 -16.04 -4.01
C PRO A 155 -44.03 -15.28 -3.89
N ALA A 156 -44.92 -15.47 -4.89
CA ALA A 156 -46.37 -15.73 -4.76
C ALA A 156 -46.99 -15.90 -6.16
#